data_AF-A0A5C8F265-F1
#
_entry.id   AF-A0A5C8F265-F1
#
_cell.length_a   1.000
_cell.length_b   1.000
_cell.length_c   1.000
_cell.angle_alpha   90.00
_cell.angle_beta   90.00
_cell.angle_gamma   90.00
#
_symmetry.space_group_name_H-M   'P 1'
#
loop_
_entity.id
_entity.type
_entity.pdbx_description
1 polymer ?
#
loop_
_entity_poly.entity_id
_entity_poly.type
_entity_poly.pdbx_seq_one_letter_code
_entity_poly.pdbx_strand_id
1 'polypeptide(L)'
;MPLKVPIVGDFSSGKSSLLNKFMGKDILEVNIKPETAVPAELYYSEEKYDIGVDKDNNQIKLDNVKSENIKNYLYIKRYINSENLKKI
;
A
#
# COMPACT_ATOMS: atom_id res chain seq x y z
N MET A 1 17.48 6.02 6.85
CA MET A 1 16.33 5.09 6.83
C MET A 1 15.07 5.93 6.98
N PRO A 2 14.06 5.84 6.09
CA PRO A 2 12.84 6.63 6.24
C PRO A 2 12.08 6.24 7.52
N LEU A 3 11.43 7.21 8.17
CA LEU A 3 10.59 6.96 9.34
C LEU A 3 9.34 6.16 8.92
N LYS A 4 9.10 5.03 9.57
CA LYS A 4 7.88 4.24 9.35
C LYS A 4 6.81 4.64 10.37
N VAL A 5 5.63 5.00 9.87
CA VAL A 5 4.46 5.35 10.68
C VAL A 5 3.36 4.30 10.49
N PRO A 6 3.23 3.30 11.38
CA PRO A 6 2.22 2.26 11.23
C PRO A 6 0.81 2.81 11.55
N ILE A 7 -0.16 2.47 10.69
CA ILE A 7 -1.58 2.75 10.93
C ILE A 7 -2.28 1.44 11.28
N VAL A 8 -2.71 1.30 12.53
CA VAL A 8 -3.25 0.05 13.10
C VAL A 8 -4.65 0.29 13.66
N GLY A 9 -5.52 -0.71 13.53
CA GLY A 9 -6.89 -0.68 14.05
C GLY A 9 -7.73 -1.81 13.46
N ASP A 10 -8.88 -2.08 14.07
CA ASP A 10 -9.77 -3.20 13.71
C ASP A 10 -10.17 -3.21 12.23
N PHE A 11 -10.54 -4.37 11.70
CA PHE A 11 -11.09 -4.45 10.34
C PHE A 11 -12.27 -3.47 10.18
N SER A 12 -12.34 -2.78 9.05
CA SER A 12 -13.39 -1.78 8.77
C SER A 12 -13.41 -0.53 9.69
N SER A 13 -12.36 -0.27 10.48
CA SER A 13 -12.25 0.96 11.30
C SER A 13 -12.03 2.27 10.52
N GLY A 14 -12.07 2.23 9.18
CA GLY A 14 -11.90 3.42 8.32
C GLY A 14 -10.45 3.79 7.97
N LYS A 15 -9.46 2.92 8.26
CA LYS A 15 -8.04 3.15 7.93
C LYS A 15 -7.80 3.48 6.45
N SER A 16 -8.34 2.68 5.53
CA SER A 16 -8.21 2.92 4.09
C SER A 16 -8.84 4.26 3.68
N SER A 17 -10.00 4.59 4.25
CA SER A 17 -10.68 5.88 3.99
C SER A 17 -9.87 7.07 4.50
N LEU A 18 -9.27 6.97 5.70
CA LEU A 18 -8.37 7.98 6.25
C LEU A 18 -7.18 8.21 5.33
N LEU A 19 -6.50 7.13 4.93
CA LEU A 19 -5.32 7.21 4.07
C LEU A 19 -5.68 7.73 2.67
N ASN A 20 -6.77 7.28 2.05
CA ASN A 20 -7.21 7.80 0.75
C ASN A 20 -7.51 9.30 0.82
N LYS A 21 -8.20 9.75 1.87
CA LYS A 21 -8.46 11.17 2.11
C LYS A 21 -7.17 11.96 2.32
N PHE A 22 -6.22 11.41 3.09
CA PHE A 22 -4.91 11.99 3.30
C PHE A 22 -4.12 12.10 1.98
N MET A 23 -4.16 11.09 1.12
CA MET A 23 -3.46 11.10 -0.17
C MET A 23 -4.16 11.96 -1.23
N GLY A 24 -5.43 12.32 -1.00
CA GLY A 24 -6.30 13.00 -1.97
C GLY A 24 -6.72 12.11 -3.14
N LYS A 25 -6.58 10.77 -3.01
CA LYS A 25 -6.78 9.79 -4.08
C LYS A 25 -7.28 8.46 -3.49
N ASP A 26 -8.19 7.79 -4.18
CA ASP A 26 -8.66 6.45 -3.82
C ASP A 26 -7.68 5.38 -4.31
N ILE A 27 -6.67 5.10 -3.48
CA ILE A 27 -5.56 4.21 -3.83
C ILE A 27 -5.69 2.86 -3.12
N LEU A 28 -6.14 2.85 -1.88
CA LEU A 28 -6.35 1.65 -1.11
C LEU A 28 -7.80 1.18 -1.29
N GLU A 29 -7.98 -0.12 -1.54
CA GLU A 29 -9.32 -0.72 -1.56
C GLU A 29 -9.96 -0.58 -0.18
N VAL A 30 -11.23 -0.16 -0.16
CA VAL A 30 -12.03 0.03 1.06
C VAL A 30 -12.88 -1.22 1.36
N ASN A 31 -12.73 -2.29 0.58
CA ASN A 31 -13.60 -3.47 0.68
C ASN A 31 -13.43 -4.24 2.00
N ILE A 32 -14.57 -4.58 2.56
CA ILE A 32 -14.81 -5.09 3.93
C ILE A 32 -14.68 -6.63 3.98
N LYS A 33 -14.35 -7.28 2.86
CA LYS A 33 -14.25 -8.75 2.79
C LYS A 33 -12.91 -9.21 3.39
N PRO A 34 -12.90 -10.13 4.37
CA PRO A 34 -11.70 -10.53 5.11
C PRO A 34 -10.81 -11.51 4.32
N GLU A 35 -10.62 -11.26 3.03
CA GLU A 35 -9.84 -12.15 2.16
C GLU A 35 -8.58 -11.45 1.68
N THR A 36 -7.52 -11.59 2.47
CA THR A 36 -6.12 -11.33 2.10
C THR A 36 -5.79 -9.86 1.76
N ALA A 37 -6.01 -8.95 2.71
CA ALA A 37 -5.36 -7.65 2.68
C ALA A 37 -3.85 -7.83 2.96
N VAL A 38 -3.06 -8.01 1.90
CA VAL A 38 -1.60 -7.97 2.02
C VAL A 38 -1.21 -6.57 2.53
N PRO A 39 -0.40 -6.46 3.60
CA PRO A 39 0.01 -5.16 4.11
C PRO A 39 0.61 -4.28 3.02
N ALA A 40 0.32 -2.98 3.08
CA ALA A 40 0.83 -2.01 2.13
C ALA A 40 1.66 -0.93 2.85
N GLU A 41 2.83 -0.63 2.30
CA GLU A 41 3.64 0.53 2.65
C GLU A 41 3.47 1.60 1.55
N LEU A 42 3.28 2.86 1.94
CA LEU A 42 3.07 3.96 1.01
C LEU A 42 4.32 4.84 0.94
N TYR A 43 4.75 5.14 -0.29
CA TYR A 43 5.92 5.97 -0.57
C TYR A 43 5.59 7.03 -1.62
N TYR A 44 6.20 8.21 -1.50
CA TYR A 44 6.14 9.20 -2.56
C TYR A 44 6.99 8.78 -3.77
N SER A 45 6.48 9.05 -4.96
CA SER A 45 7.21 8.98 -6.24
C SER A 45 6.50 9.84 -7.27
N GLU A 46 7.24 10.37 -8.25
CA GLU A 46 6.64 11.07 -9.40
C GLU A 46 5.87 10.08 -10.30
N GLU A 47 6.46 8.91 -10.54
CA GLU A 47 5.85 7.80 -11.27
C GLU A 47 5.13 6.82 -10.33
N LYS A 48 3.96 6.33 -10.76
CA LYS A 48 3.19 5.33 -10.01
C LYS A 48 3.68 3.92 -10.34
N TYR A 49 4.08 3.16 -9.34
CA TYR A 49 4.40 1.73 -9.48
C TYR A 49 4.30 1.01 -8.14
N ASP A 50 4.19 -0.31 -8.19
CA ASP A 50 4.15 -1.16 -7.00
C ASP A 50 5.36 -2.11 -7.01
N ILE A 51 5.87 -2.45 -5.83
CA ILE A 51 6.90 -3.46 -5.60
C ILE A 51 6.35 -4.51 -4.64
N GLY A 52 6.35 -5.78 -5.04
CA GLY A 52 6.09 -6.90 -4.15
C GLY A 52 7.36 -7.29 -3.40
N VAL A 53 7.25 -7.46 -2.08
CA VAL A 53 8.33 -7.95 -1.23
C VAL A 53 7.97 -9.34 -0.72
N ASP A 54 8.77 -10.35 -1.05
CA ASP A 54 8.54 -11.72 -0.57
C ASP A 54 9.12 -11.96 0.85
N LYS A 55 9.03 -13.20 1.35
CA LYS A 55 9.51 -13.57 2.69
C LYS A 55 11.05 -13.55 2.80
N ASP A 56 11.75 -13.62 1.69
CA ASP A 56 13.21 -13.60 1.59
C ASP A 56 13.73 -12.18 1.31
N ASN A 57 12.86 -11.17 1.36
CA ASN A 57 13.11 -9.76 1.03
C ASN A 57 13.47 -9.48 -0.44
N ASN A 58 13.18 -10.40 -1.37
CA ASN A 58 13.32 -10.10 -2.79
C ASN A 58 12.25 -9.08 -3.21
N GLN A 59 12.65 -8.13 -4.05
CA GLN A 59 11.81 -7.03 -4.52
C GLN A 59 11.54 -7.19 -6.01
N ILE A 60 10.26 -7.26 -6.38
CA ILE A 60 9.82 -7.44 -7.76
C ILE A 60 8.87 -6.30 -8.13
N LYS A 61 9.17 -5.59 -9.22
CA LYS A 61 8.26 -4.57 -9.76
C LYS A 61 7.00 -5.25 -10.31
N LEU A 62 5.83 -4.72 -9.95
CA LEU A 62 4.54 -5.28 -10.34
C LEU A 62 3.94 -4.43 -11.46
N ASP A 63 3.88 -4.99 -12.67
CA ASP A 63 3.39 -4.26 -13.85
C ASP A 63 1.85 -4.22 -13.93
N ASN A 64 1.15 -5.17 -13.30
CA ASN A 64 -0.30 -5.16 -13.11
C ASN A 64 -0.64 -6.01 -11.88
N VAL A 65 -1.05 -5.37 -10.79
CA VAL A 65 -1.44 -6.03 -9.55
C VAL A 65 -2.77 -6.77 -9.77
N LYS A 66 -2.73 -8.02 -10.22
CA LYS A 66 -3.87 -8.95 -10.14
C LYS A 66 -3.88 -9.60 -8.76
N SER A 67 -5.06 -9.65 -8.14
CA SER A 67 -5.32 -10.18 -6.79
C SER A 67 -4.71 -11.56 -6.52
N GLU A 68 -4.58 -12.40 -7.55
CA GLU A 68 -4.03 -13.74 -7.50
C GLU A 68 -2.51 -13.77 -7.22
N ASN A 69 -1.75 -12.79 -7.73
CA ASN A 69 -0.29 -12.74 -7.58
C ASN A 69 0.17 -12.09 -6.27
N ILE A 70 -0.72 -11.35 -5.59
CA ILE A 70 -0.37 -10.58 -4.39
C ILE A 70 -0.11 -11.51 -3.19
N LYS A 71 -0.78 -12.68 -3.14
CA LYS A 71 -0.69 -13.63 -2.01
C LYS A 71 0.71 -14.20 -1.78
N ASN A 72 1.59 -14.10 -2.77
CA ASN A 72 2.97 -14.58 -2.67
C ASN A 72 3.90 -13.58 -1.97
N TYR A 73 3.44 -12.33 -1.75
CA TYR A 73 4.24 -11.29 -1.12
C TYR A 73 3.88 -11.11 0.36
N LEU A 74 4.89 -10.84 1.18
CA LEU A 74 4.75 -10.50 2.58
C LEU A 74 4.06 -9.12 2.74
N TYR A 75 4.44 -8.17 1.90
CA TYR A 75 3.82 -6.85 1.81
C TYR A 75 4.11 -6.20 0.45
N ILE A 76 3.34 -5.17 0.11
CA ILE A 76 3.52 -4.38 -1.11
C ILE A 76 4.02 -3.00 -0.74
N LYS A 77 5.04 -2.50 -1.44
CA LYS A 77 5.38 -1.08 -1.44
C LYS A 77 4.68 -0.41 -2.60
N ARG A 78 3.92 0.63 -2.32
CA ARG A 78 3.21 1.41 -3.31
C ARG A 78 3.81 2.80 -3.43
N TYR A 79 4.32 3.10 -4.61
CA TYR A 79 4.92 4.38 -4.95
C TYR A 79 3.88 5.22 -5.68
N ILE A 80 3.55 6.37 -5.11
CA ILE A 80 2.41 7.17 -5.53
C ILE A 80 2.74 8.65 -5.52
N ASN A 81 2.24 9.32 -6.55
CA ASN A 81 2.31 10.76 -6.66
C ASN A 81 1.20 11.38 -5.80
N SER A 82 1.56 11.87 -4.62
CA SER A 82 0.67 12.60 -3.71
C SER A 82 1.43 13.74 -3.06
N GLU A 83 0.89 14.96 -3.19
CA GLU A 83 1.45 16.17 -2.58
C GLU A 83 1.55 16.06 -1.05
N ASN A 84 0.63 15.34 -0.42
CA ASN A 84 0.65 15.18 1.03
C ASN A 84 1.72 14.17 1.47
N LEU A 85 1.99 13.12 0.70
CA LEU A 85 3.11 12.20 0.98
C LEU A 85 4.47 12.80 0.66
N LYS A 86 4.56 13.70 -0.33
CA LYS A 86 5.81 14.43 -0.65
C LYS A 86 6.31 15.31 0.51
N LYS A 87 5.39 15.72 1.39
CA LYS A 87 5.64 16.66 2.49
C LYS A 87 6.03 15.98 3.81
N ILE A 88 6.03 14.65 3.87
CA ILE A 88 6.33 13.87 5.09
C ILE A 88 7.73 13.25 5.01
#